data_AF-A0A3P6BSU2-F1
#
_entry.id   AF-A0A3P6BSU2-F1
#
_cell.length_a   1.000
_cell.length_b   1.000
_cell.length_c   1.000
_cell.angle_alpha   90.00
_cell.angle_beta   90.00
_cell.angle_gamma   90.00
#
_symmetry.space_group_name_H-M   'P 1'
#
loop_
_entity.id
_entity.type
_entity.pdbx_description
1 polymer ?
#
loop_
_entity_poly.entity_id
_entity_poly.type
_entity_poly.pdbx_seq_one_letter_code
_entity_poly.pdbx_strand_id
1 'polypeptide(L)'
;QPILSSEVNDTYVWVTNGQNGSETFSTSETWKTLSPCTLEVFWHDVVWFSGRIPKHAFLSWVAARDRMVTRNRLISWGLSVPATCVLCVGHNENRQHLFFDCDFSRQVWYFFTLDCSWFLQSFSKMA
;
A
#
# COMPACT_ATOMS: atom_id res chain seq x y z
N GLN A 1 47.45 -13.80 -30.17
CA GLN A 1 46.62 -15.02 -30.03
C GLN A 1 45.53 -14.96 -31.09
N PRO A 2 45.16 -16.07 -31.75
CA PRO A 2 44.04 -16.05 -32.68
C PRO A 2 42.74 -15.88 -31.90
N ILE A 3 41.84 -15.05 -32.43
CA ILE A 3 40.49 -14.89 -31.90
C ILE A 3 39.76 -16.21 -32.21
N LEU A 4 39.36 -16.92 -31.16
CA LEU A 4 38.56 -18.14 -31.27
C LEU A 4 37.16 -17.72 -31.74
N SER A 5 36.87 -17.78 -33.04
CA SER A 5 35.50 -17.55 -33.51
C SER A 5 34.68 -18.80 -33.20
N SER A 6 33.80 -18.72 -32.22
CA SER A 6 32.73 -19.69 -32.06
C SER A 6 31.92 -19.72 -33.36
N GLU A 7 31.81 -20.90 -33.99
CA GLU A 7 30.93 -21.10 -35.15
C GLU A 7 29.43 -21.08 -34.75
N VAL A 8 29.16 -21.02 -33.45
CA VAL A 8 27.81 -21.02 -32.87
C VAL A 8 27.43 -19.61 -32.45
N ASN A 9 26.26 -19.15 -32.91
CA ASN A 9 25.67 -17.88 -32.50
C ASN A 9 25.18 -17.94 -31.05
N ASP A 10 25.41 -16.86 -30.30
CA ASP A 10 24.87 -16.72 -28.95
C ASP A 10 23.33 -16.70 -28.96
N THR A 11 22.73 -17.33 -27.95
CA THR A 11 21.28 -17.34 -27.74
C THR A 11 20.94 -16.74 -26.38
N TYR A 12 19.88 -15.94 -26.34
CA TYR A 12 19.36 -15.37 -25.09
C TYR A 12 18.26 -16.27 -24.55
N VAL A 13 18.33 -16.59 -23.27
CA VAL A 13 17.36 -17.45 -22.61
C VAL A 13 16.84 -16.75 -21.35
N TRP A 14 15.52 -16.75 -21.18
CA TRP A 14 14.85 -16.18 -20.02
C TRP A 14 14.71 -17.23 -18.92
N VAL A 15 15.43 -17.04 -17.82
CA VAL A 15 15.36 -17.93 -16.67
C VAL A 15 14.38 -17.36 -15.65
N THR A 16 13.24 -18.04 -15.47
CA THR A 16 12.23 -17.71 -14.45
C THR A 16 12.13 -18.85 -13.43
N ASN A 17 12.01 -18.50 -12.15
CA ASN A 17 11.73 -19.42 -11.05
C ASN A 17 12.59 -20.72 -10.97
N GLY A 18 13.90 -20.63 -11.26
CA GLY A 18 14.82 -21.78 -11.18
C GLY A 18 14.57 -22.89 -12.21
N GLN A 19 13.73 -22.65 -13.22
CA GLN A 19 13.50 -23.58 -14.33
C GLN A 19 14.59 -23.44 -15.40
N ASN A 20 14.70 -24.46 -16.27
CA ASN A 20 15.52 -24.36 -17.48
C ASN A 20 15.03 -23.16 -18.30
N GLY A 21 15.95 -22.33 -18.79
CA GLY A 21 15.59 -21.09 -19.48
C GLY A 21 14.64 -21.32 -20.66
N SER A 22 13.71 -20.38 -20.84
CA SER A 22 12.81 -20.31 -21.99
C SER A 22 13.34 -19.36 -23.06
N GLU A 23 13.27 -19.73 -24.33
CA GLU A 23 13.57 -18.81 -25.45
C GLU A 23 12.50 -17.72 -25.61
N THR A 24 11.32 -17.91 -25.02
CA THR A 24 10.19 -16.98 -25.10
C THR A 24 10.07 -16.15 -23.83
N PHE A 25 10.06 -14.82 -23.98
CA PHE A 25 9.82 -13.88 -22.89
C PHE A 25 8.35 -13.87 -22.47
N SER A 26 8.10 -13.94 -21.16
CA SER A 26 6.76 -13.75 -20.58
C SER A 26 6.81 -12.70 -19.48
N THR A 27 6.25 -11.52 -19.76
CA THR A 27 6.12 -10.44 -18.76
C THR A 27 5.42 -10.93 -17.49
N SER A 28 4.45 -11.83 -17.62
CA SER A 28 3.68 -12.35 -16.48
C SER A 28 4.52 -13.25 -15.56
N GLU A 29 5.37 -14.11 -16.13
CA GLU A 29 6.26 -14.99 -15.37
C GLU A 29 7.44 -14.21 -14.77
N THR A 30 8.00 -13.28 -15.53
CA THR A 30 9.02 -12.36 -15.03
C THR A 30 8.47 -11.55 -13.85
N TRP A 31 7.25 -11.02 -13.96
CA TRP A 31 6.62 -10.30 -12.86
C TRP A 31 6.43 -11.16 -11.61
N LYS A 32 5.91 -12.39 -11.76
CA LYS A 32 5.74 -13.33 -10.64
C LYS A 32 7.08 -13.70 -9.98
N THR A 33 8.14 -13.81 -10.77
CA THR A 33 9.49 -14.12 -10.27
C THR A 33 10.10 -12.93 -9.51
N LEU A 34 9.96 -11.72 -10.06
CA LEU A 34 10.46 -10.49 -9.44
C LEU A 34 9.62 -10.04 -8.23
N SER A 35 8.35 -10.43 -8.21
CA SER A 35 7.39 -10.11 -7.15
C SER A 35 6.85 -11.40 -6.54
N PRO A 36 7.65 -12.12 -5.74
CA PRO A 36 7.18 -13.28 -5.02
C PRO A 36 5.94 -12.89 -4.22
N CYS A 37 4.86 -13.67 -4.36
CA CYS A 37 3.58 -13.37 -3.73
C CYS A 37 3.77 -13.07 -2.24
N THR A 38 3.59 -11.81 -1.86
CA THR A 38 3.58 -11.41 -0.46
C THR A 38 2.32 -11.95 0.20
N LEU A 39 2.41 -12.28 1.49
CA LEU A 39 1.24 -12.63 2.30
C LEU A 39 0.11 -11.62 2.05
N GLU A 40 -1.09 -12.13 1.79
CA GLU A 40 -2.26 -11.31 1.58
C GLU A 40 -2.51 -10.49 2.86
N VAL A 41 -2.54 -9.17 2.68
CA VAL A 41 -2.79 -8.23 3.77
C VAL A 41 -4.26 -8.26 4.13
N PHE A 42 -4.58 -8.32 5.42
CA PHE A 42 -5.96 -8.43 5.90
C PHE A 42 -6.88 -7.28 5.43
N TRP A 43 -6.31 -6.14 5.03
CA TRP A 43 -7.06 -4.98 4.54
C TRP A 43 -7.33 -5.01 3.03
N HIS A 44 -6.81 -6.00 2.29
CA HIS A 44 -6.92 -6.10 0.84
C HIS A 44 -8.37 -5.99 0.38
N ASP A 45 -9.25 -6.83 0.92
CA ASP A 45 -10.66 -6.91 0.49
C ASP A 45 -11.44 -5.64 0.84
N VAL A 46 -11.07 -4.97 1.94
CA VAL A 46 -11.72 -3.72 2.35
C VAL A 46 -11.37 -2.58 1.40
N VAL A 47 -10.17 -2.60 0.81
CA VAL A 47 -9.69 -1.58 -0.13
C VAL A 47 -10.11 -1.90 -1.57
N TRP A 48 -10.03 -3.16 -1.98
CA TRP A 48 -10.10 -3.61 -3.37
C TRP A 48 -11.38 -4.38 -3.73
N PHE A 49 -12.49 -4.15 -3.01
CA PHE A 49 -13.80 -4.77 -3.30
C PHE A 49 -14.40 -4.38 -4.67
N SER A 50 -15.38 -5.17 -5.13
CA SER A 50 -16.13 -4.89 -6.36
C SER A 50 -17.09 -3.72 -6.19
N GLY A 51 -17.13 -2.79 -7.14
CA GLY A 51 -17.96 -1.57 -7.05
C GLY A 51 -17.33 -0.44 -6.24
N ARG A 52 -16.06 -0.57 -5.81
CA ARG A 52 -15.31 0.51 -5.16
C ARG A 52 -15.17 1.73 -6.07
N ILE A 53 -15.22 2.92 -5.46
CA ILE A 53 -14.85 4.17 -6.14
C ILE A 53 -13.31 4.23 -6.17
N PRO A 54 -12.65 4.29 -7.36
CA PRO A 54 -11.19 4.23 -7.46
C PRO A 54 -10.45 5.26 -6.60
N LYS A 55 -10.98 6.49 -6.53
CA LYS A 55 -10.43 7.56 -5.68
C LYS A 55 -10.40 7.18 -4.19
N HIS A 56 -11.50 6.59 -3.70
CA HIS A 56 -11.60 6.20 -2.29
C HIS A 56 -10.72 4.99 -2.00
N ALA A 57 -10.72 3.99 -2.88
CA ALA A 57 -9.84 2.83 -2.77
C ALA A 57 -8.36 3.25 -2.69
N PHE A 58 -7.92 4.17 -3.54
CA PHE A 58 -6.55 4.69 -3.50
C PHE A 58 -6.24 5.39 -2.17
N LEU A 59 -7.14 6.25 -1.68
CA LEU A 59 -6.94 6.93 -0.39
C LEU A 59 -6.89 5.94 0.78
N SER A 60 -7.81 4.97 0.82
CA SER A 60 -7.83 3.91 1.82
C SER A 60 -6.58 3.03 1.78
N TRP A 61 -6.07 2.72 0.59
CA TRP A 61 -4.80 2.01 0.40
C TRP A 61 -3.61 2.80 0.97
N VAL A 62 -3.53 4.09 0.67
CA VAL A 62 -2.47 4.97 1.21
C VAL A 62 -2.58 5.05 2.73
N ALA A 63 -3.79 5.13 3.28
CA ALA A 63 -4.04 5.12 4.71
C ALA A 63 -3.60 3.79 5.36
N ALA A 64 -4.01 2.64 4.82
CA ALA A 64 -3.68 1.32 5.34
C ALA A 64 -2.17 1.01 5.33
N ARG A 65 -1.40 1.65 4.45
CA ARG A 65 0.07 1.54 4.41
C ARG A 65 0.79 2.56 5.28
N ASP A 66 0.06 3.36 6.05
CA ASP A 66 0.60 4.49 6.81
C ASP A 66 1.40 5.47 5.94
N ARG A 67 0.92 5.72 4.70
CA ARG A 67 1.60 6.56 3.69
C ARG A 67 0.97 7.92 3.47
N MET A 68 0.03 8.33 4.33
CA MET A 68 -0.59 9.66 4.24
C MET A 68 0.37 10.76 4.70
N VAL A 69 0.23 11.93 4.10
CA VAL A 69 1.00 13.13 4.44
C VAL A 69 0.39 13.79 5.67
N THR A 70 0.60 13.18 6.84
CA THR A 70 0.22 13.73 8.14
C THR A 70 1.31 14.67 8.67
N ARG A 71 0.98 15.56 9.61
CA ARG A 71 1.99 16.45 10.24
C ARG A 71 3.11 15.67 10.90
N ASN A 72 2.83 14.55 11.57
CA ASN A 72 3.88 13.67 12.10
C ASN A 72 4.86 13.20 11.01
N ARG A 73 4.35 12.81 9.83
CA ARG A 73 5.19 12.42 8.70
C ARG A 73 5.98 13.59 8.11
N LEU A 74 5.37 14.77 7.99
CA LEU A 74 6.07 15.99 7.54
C LEU A 74 7.23 16.36 8.47
N ILE A 75 7.01 16.26 9.79
CA ILE A 75 8.07 16.48 10.79
C ILE A 75 9.19 15.45 10.65
N SER A 76 8.86 14.18 10.38
CA SER A 76 9.87 13.14 10.13
C SER A 76 10.75 13.43 8.90
N TRP A 77 10.24 14.23 7.96
CA TRP A 77 10.99 14.71 6.79
C TRP A 77 11.79 15.98 7.06
N GLY A 78 11.77 16.50 8.29
CA GLY A 78 12.50 17.70 8.71
C GLY A 78 11.78 19.01 8.41
N LEU A 79 10.49 18.98 8.04
CA LEU A 79 9.72 20.21 7.86
C LEU A 79 9.32 20.80 9.21
N SER A 80 9.49 22.11 9.35
CA SER A 80 9.00 22.87 10.50
C SER A 80 7.50 23.16 10.34
N VAL A 81 6.67 22.23 10.83
CA VAL A 81 5.20 22.35 10.87
C VAL A 81 4.70 22.04 12.28
N PRO A 82 3.59 22.64 12.74
CA PRO A 82 3.02 22.30 14.04
C PRO A 82 2.61 20.82 14.08
N ALA A 83 2.92 20.13 15.18
CA ALA A 83 2.60 18.71 15.34
C ALA A 83 1.12 18.45 15.65
N THR A 84 0.41 19.46 16.15
CA THR A 84 -0.98 19.35 16.59
C THR A 84 -1.92 18.97 15.44
N CYS A 85 -3.07 18.35 15.72
CA CYS A 85 -4.08 18.03 14.73
C CYS A 85 -4.87 19.28 14.35
N VAL A 86 -5.11 19.49 13.05
CA VAL A 86 -5.89 20.64 12.58
C VAL A 86 -7.37 20.57 12.96
N LEU A 87 -7.90 19.36 13.18
CA LEU A 87 -9.33 19.14 13.40
C LEU A 87 -9.73 19.35 14.87
N CYS A 88 -8.98 18.78 15.81
CA CYS A 88 -9.29 18.88 17.24
C CYS A 88 -8.40 19.87 18.01
N VAL A 89 -7.22 20.22 17.47
CA VAL A 89 -6.22 21.10 18.10
C VAL A 89 -5.65 20.58 19.44
N GLY A 90 -6.16 19.47 19.99
CA GLY A 90 -5.77 18.95 21.31
C GLY A 90 -4.67 17.90 21.34
N HIS A 91 -4.41 17.20 20.23
CA HIS A 91 -3.45 16.09 20.15
C HIS A 91 -2.57 16.18 18.90
N ASN A 92 -1.48 15.42 18.84
CA ASN A 92 -0.62 15.37 17.65
C ASN A 92 -1.29 14.65 16.49
N GLU A 93 -1.12 15.16 15.27
CA GLU A 93 -1.67 14.55 14.06
C GLU A 93 -0.81 13.37 13.59
N ASN A 94 -1.36 12.17 13.70
CA ASN A 94 -0.86 10.98 13.03
C ASN A 94 -2.07 10.25 12.40
N ARG A 95 -1.83 9.17 11.64
CA ARG A 95 -2.92 8.41 10.99
C ARG A 95 -3.98 7.94 11.98
N GLN A 96 -3.54 7.32 13.08
CA GLN A 96 -4.43 6.72 14.06
C GLN A 96 -5.32 7.77 14.72
N HIS A 97 -4.73 8.88 15.15
CA HIS A 97 -5.47 10.01 15.68
C HIS A 97 -6.42 10.60 14.64
N LEU A 98 -5.91 10.93 13.44
CA LEU A 98 -6.70 11.60 12.40
C LEU A 98 -7.96 10.83 12.02
N PHE A 99 -7.91 9.50 11.97
CA PHE A 99 -9.05 8.68 11.58
C PHE A 99 -9.87 8.16 12.75
N PHE A 100 -9.28 7.83 13.90
CA PHE A 100 -9.98 7.06 14.94
C PHE A 100 -10.03 7.75 16.29
N ASP A 101 -8.93 8.35 16.75
CA ASP A 101 -8.88 8.92 18.10
C ASP A 101 -9.31 10.39 18.16
N CYS A 102 -9.38 11.09 17.02
CA CYS A 102 -9.74 12.50 16.95
C CYS A 102 -11.23 12.69 17.28
N ASP A 103 -11.52 13.60 18.21
CA ASP A 103 -12.89 13.92 18.63
C ASP A 103 -13.78 14.34 17.46
N PHE A 104 -13.24 15.12 16.53
CA PHE A 104 -13.94 15.54 15.33
C PHE A 104 -14.26 14.34 14.42
N SER A 105 -13.24 13.54 14.09
CA SER A 105 -13.41 12.36 13.23
C SER A 105 -14.36 11.34 13.83
N ARG A 106 -14.33 11.17 15.15
CA ARG A 106 -15.26 10.31 15.88
C ARG A 106 -16.71 10.74 15.70
N GLN A 107 -17.00 12.04 15.71
CA GLN A 107 -18.37 12.54 15.44
C GLN A 107 -18.81 12.23 14.01
N VAL A 108 -17.90 12.37 13.03
CA VAL A 108 -18.16 11.99 11.64
C VAL A 108 -18.46 10.51 11.53
N TRP A 109 -17.66 9.66 12.18
CA TRP A 109 -17.90 8.23 12.21
C TRP A 109 -19.22 7.89 12.85
N TYR A 110 -19.56 8.48 13.99
CA TYR A 110 -20.86 8.27 14.60
C TYR A 110 -21.97 8.56 13.59
N PHE A 111 -21.98 9.74 12.98
CA PHE A 111 -22.99 10.10 11.99
C PHE A 111 -23.22 9.02 10.89
N PHE A 112 -22.15 8.42 10.37
CA PHE A 112 -22.25 7.40 9.32
C PHE A 112 -22.42 5.96 9.82
N THR A 113 -22.06 5.66 11.07
CA THR A 113 -22.02 4.29 11.62
C THR A 113 -23.09 3.99 12.66
N LEU A 114 -24.01 4.94 12.91
CA LEU A 114 -25.08 4.83 13.92
C LEU A 114 -25.95 3.56 13.83
N ASP A 115 -25.94 2.81 12.73
CA ASP A 115 -26.65 1.52 12.59
C ASP A 115 -25.76 0.28 12.43
N CYS A 116 -24.42 0.40 12.46
CA CYS A 116 -23.53 -0.72 12.13
C CYS A 116 -22.21 -0.67 12.92
N SER A 117 -22.23 -1.22 14.13
CA SER A 117 -21.07 -1.42 15.01
C SER A 117 -19.94 -2.28 14.40
N TRP A 118 -20.24 -3.06 13.36
CA TRP A 118 -19.27 -3.92 12.67
C TRP A 118 -18.25 -3.15 11.80
N PHE A 119 -18.63 -1.97 11.27
CA PHE A 119 -17.78 -1.24 10.31
C PHE A 119 -16.55 -0.63 11.00
N LEU A 120 -16.71 -0.16 12.24
CA LEU A 120 -15.62 0.37 13.06
C LEU A 120 -14.57 -0.70 13.41
N GLN A 121 -14.98 -1.96 13.59
CA GLN A 121 -14.06 -3.06 13.91
C GLN A 121 -13.22 -3.51 12.70
N SER A 122 -13.77 -3.49 11.49
CA SER A 122 -12.98 -3.82 10.28
C SER A 122 -11.93 -2.76 9.95
N PHE A 123 -12.22 -1.48 10.17
CA PHE A 123 -11.24 -0.40 9.94
C PHE A 123 -10.28 -0.19 11.11
N SER A 124 -10.68 -0.44 12.35
CA SER A 124 -9.76 -0.45 13.50
C SER A 124 -8.66 -1.49 13.35
N LYS A 125 -8.92 -2.62 12.67
CA LYS A 125 -7.89 -3.62 12.37
C LYS A 125 -6.88 -3.14 11.33
N MET A 126 -7.18 -2.11 10.53
CA MET A 126 -6.21 -1.48 9.61
C MET A 126 -5.10 -0.71 10.34
N ALA A 127 -5.22 -0.54 11.65
CA ALA A 127 -4.26 0.21 12.45
C ALA A 127 -3.11 -0.63 12.99
#